data_AF-A0A2P1E6J0-F1
#
_entry.id   AF-A0A2P1E6J0-F1
#
_cell.length_a   1.000
_cell.length_b   1.000
_cell.length_c   1.000
_cell.angle_alpha   90.00
_cell.angle_beta   90.00
_cell.angle_gamma   90.00
#
_symmetry.space_group_name_H-M   'P 1'
#
loop_
_entity.id
_entity.type
_entity.pdbx_description
1 polymer ?
#
loop_
_entity_poly.entity_id
_entity_poly.type
_entity_poly.pdbx_seq_one_letter_code
_entity_poly.pdbx_strand_id
1 'polypeptide(L)'
;GASNLLPVNNKSDESLHNINGFSYFNANFKIGFLPKSKLKEVYPSSIDAILISNSSTLLGLPFITENGLFKGKIFATEPSVQFGKIMMMDIIHNIKGLAKSRKTLDMNSPELIRMDGSMSFNSSDMSSWYDIYTDSAVQSCLSRIQRISFNEPLNLFGLLEIRGICSGYSIGSCNWLISSKYEKISYISHSSGLVSHAAPLDTSSFKDVDVMIIGTAVQTFAAPIEKLCDELCGKICDTIKSGGNVLIPITCCGLFFDLIEKISSELLQRRLERTQMFILSSQAKTSLAYANIYGEWLDRKRENQLYTADYPFMFDKLIRSNVLIPCDDISGDFSEKYRTPSIVFATHPSLRMGPVVHLLRLWASNPLNGLFLVDIENYTSSNNKKDKIDRLLGSYKPLSMAVHFFPLDTGINVNEILPLIEQMSFPSKALVLPTECMRNKMLMKGTESVKKFELKHEKFVQILFADNNSTLEDIIINPAIADHLKPIGVDDETNLALFNGKITLKDGQYEIAPCVSASSCPSKSRMLFGNLDPNQFIEELKLRGLTDAKLEIVEDGKRYLVYFTEEDSLIQLNDNSTHVVCQNEEMRKKIQDALVACFSVLSL
;
A
#
# COMPACT_ATOMS: atom_id res chain seq x y z
N GLY A 1 30.11 -46.70 42.35
CA GLY A 1 30.92 -45.59 41.85
C GLY A 1 31.09 -45.73 40.36
N ALA A 2 30.34 -44.95 39.60
CA ALA A 2 30.53 -44.62 38.18
C ALA A 2 29.26 -43.89 37.74
N SER A 3 29.34 -42.58 37.53
CA SER A 3 28.33 -41.84 36.78
C SER A 3 29.06 -40.89 35.85
N ASN A 4 29.04 -41.29 34.59
CA ASN A 4 29.42 -40.58 33.37
C ASN A 4 29.27 -39.06 33.46
N LEU A 5 30.40 -38.36 33.49
CA LEU A 5 30.48 -36.99 33.01
C LEU A 5 30.50 -37.04 31.47
N LEU A 6 29.38 -36.68 30.85
CA LEU A 6 29.37 -36.29 29.44
C LEU A 6 30.21 -35.01 29.28
N PRO A 7 31.08 -34.90 28.27
CA PRO A 7 31.78 -33.65 28.01
C PRO A 7 30.77 -32.66 27.42
N VAL A 8 30.40 -31.65 28.22
CA VAL A 8 29.73 -30.45 27.71
C VAL A 8 30.77 -29.71 26.86
N ASN A 9 30.78 -29.96 25.56
CA ASN A 9 31.46 -29.11 24.58
C ASN A 9 30.72 -27.76 24.53
N ASN A 10 30.97 -26.88 25.49
CA ASN A 10 30.71 -25.45 25.38
C ASN A 10 31.76 -24.86 24.43
N LYS A 11 31.58 -25.07 23.11
CA LYS A 11 32.16 -24.13 22.15
C LYS A 11 31.31 -22.89 22.21
N SER A 12 31.83 -21.85 22.85
CA SER A 12 31.26 -20.52 22.72
C SER A 12 31.24 -20.13 21.24
N ASP A 13 30.15 -19.56 20.79
CA ASP A 13 29.98 -19.11 19.41
C ASP A 13 30.93 -17.91 19.24
N GLU A 14 32.09 -18.16 18.62
CA GLU A 14 33.15 -17.16 18.37
C GLU A 14 32.67 -15.95 17.53
N SER A 15 31.40 -15.90 17.14
CA SER A 15 30.77 -14.81 16.41
C SER A 15 30.20 -13.69 17.30
N LEU A 16 29.98 -13.93 18.59
CA LEU A 16 29.42 -12.94 19.51
C LEU A 16 30.52 -12.19 20.28
N HIS A 17 30.49 -10.86 20.23
CA HIS A 17 31.43 -10.01 20.94
C HIS A 17 30.72 -8.99 21.82
N ASN A 18 31.16 -8.89 23.07
CA ASN A 18 30.72 -7.83 23.98
C ASN A 18 31.69 -6.65 23.87
N ILE A 19 31.19 -5.50 23.43
CA ILE A 19 31.96 -4.26 23.29
C ILE A 19 31.24 -3.17 24.10
N ASN A 20 31.94 -2.58 25.07
CA ASN A 20 31.42 -1.47 25.89
C ASN A 20 30.05 -1.74 26.53
N GLY A 21 29.83 -2.97 27.01
CA GLY A 21 28.59 -3.38 27.68
C GLY A 21 27.44 -3.78 26.74
N PHE A 22 27.67 -3.75 25.41
CA PHE A 22 26.70 -4.18 24.42
C PHE A 22 27.19 -5.38 23.62
N SER A 23 26.28 -6.27 23.25
CA SER A 23 26.58 -7.46 22.46
C SER A 23 26.39 -7.21 20.97
N TYR A 24 27.37 -7.62 20.17
CA TYR A 24 27.43 -7.47 18.71
C TYR A 24 27.81 -8.79 18.05
N PHE A 25 27.29 -9.03 16.85
CA PHE A 25 27.68 -10.16 16.01
C PHE A 25 28.77 -9.75 15.02
N ASN A 26 29.88 -10.49 15.04
CA ASN A 26 30.95 -10.44 14.05
C ASN A 26 30.71 -11.49 12.97
N ALA A 27 29.77 -11.19 12.08
CA ALA A 27 29.32 -12.10 11.04
C ALA A 27 28.82 -11.36 9.79
N ASN A 28 28.39 -12.14 8.80
CA ASN A 28 27.75 -11.59 7.60
C ASN A 28 26.50 -10.78 7.95
N PHE A 29 26.30 -9.68 7.21
CA PHE A 29 25.12 -8.86 7.37
C PHE A 29 23.86 -9.66 7.06
N LYS A 30 22.89 -9.55 7.96
CA LYS A 30 21.53 -10.04 7.79
C LYS A 30 20.58 -8.86 7.74
N ILE A 31 19.54 -8.97 6.93
CA ILE A 31 18.48 -7.97 6.80
C ILE A 31 17.23 -8.55 7.42
N GLY A 32 16.60 -7.77 8.30
CA GLY A 32 15.29 -8.11 8.85
C GLY A 32 14.20 -7.80 7.83
N PHE A 33 13.31 -8.77 7.61
CA PHE A 33 12.09 -8.60 6.82
C PHE A 33 10.96 -9.41 7.49
N LEU A 34 9.84 -9.66 6.80
CA LEU A 34 8.77 -10.51 7.32
C LEU A 34 9.25 -11.94 7.60
N PRO A 35 8.89 -12.54 8.75
CA PRO A 35 9.18 -13.94 9.04
C PRO A 35 8.70 -14.87 7.93
N LYS A 36 9.50 -15.91 7.63
CA LYS A 36 9.13 -16.91 6.60
C LYS A 36 7.81 -17.61 6.90
N SER A 37 7.44 -17.76 8.18
CA SER A 37 6.15 -18.31 8.63
C SER A 37 4.99 -17.40 8.24
N LYS A 38 5.12 -16.08 8.44
CA LYS A 38 4.11 -15.07 8.08
C LYS A 38 3.95 -14.92 6.57
N LEU A 39 5.05 -15.00 5.82
CA LEU A 39 5.01 -15.09 4.35
C LEU A 39 4.37 -16.39 3.83
N LYS A 40 4.17 -17.41 4.67
CA LYS A 40 3.39 -18.59 4.30
C LYS A 40 1.92 -18.47 4.70
N GLU A 41 1.61 -17.74 5.78
CA GLU A 41 0.22 -17.41 6.17
C GLU A 41 -0.47 -16.58 5.08
N VAL A 42 0.23 -15.60 4.52
CA VAL A 42 -0.16 -14.99 3.24
C VAL A 42 0.39 -15.87 2.15
N TYR A 43 -0.41 -16.74 1.54
CA TYR A 43 0.04 -17.48 0.35
C TYR A 43 0.50 -16.46 -0.69
N PRO A 44 1.82 -16.29 -0.99
CA PRO A 44 2.23 -15.24 -1.92
C PRO A 44 1.69 -15.50 -3.33
N SER A 45 1.32 -16.76 -3.59
CA SER A 45 0.58 -17.19 -4.78
C SER A 45 -0.87 -16.70 -4.85
N SER A 46 -1.48 -16.25 -3.74
CA SER A 46 -2.81 -15.64 -3.71
C SER A 46 -2.77 -14.11 -3.76
N ILE A 47 -1.59 -13.49 -3.84
CA ILE A 47 -1.47 -12.04 -3.99
C ILE A 47 -1.46 -11.71 -5.48
N ASP A 48 -2.51 -11.04 -5.94
CA ASP A 48 -2.64 -10.66 -7.36
C ASP A 48 -1.87 -9.38 -7.71
N ALA A 49 -1.66 -8.50 -6.72
CA ALA A 49 -0.99 -7.23 -6.94
C ALA A 49 -0.21 -6.72 -5.71
N ILE A 50 0.92 -6.04 -5.97
CA ILE A 50 1.69 -5.29 -4.98
C ILE A 50 1.75 -3.83 -5.41
N LEU A 51 1.42 -2.93 -4.49
CA LEU A 51 1.43 -1.48 -4.69
C LEU A 51 2.58 -0.86 -3.87
N ILE A 52 3.55 -0.25 -4.54
CA ILE A 52 4.73 0.35 -3.88
C ILE A 52 4.52 1.85 -3.73
N SER A 53 4.59 2.34 -2.50
CA SER A 53 4.28 3.75 -2.21
C SER A 53 5.48 4.68 -2.31
N ASN A 54 6.69 4.19 -2.04
CA ASN A 54 7.90 5.00 -2.12
C ASN A 54 9.17 4.13 -2.24
N SER A 55 10.31 4.79 -2.47
CA SER A 55 11.62 4.17 -2.66
C SER A 55 12.06 3.26 -1.51
N SER A 56 11.76 3.60 -0.25
CA SER A 56 12.19 2.77 0.91
C SER A 56 11.33 1.51 1.05
N THR A 57 10.04 1.59 0.75
CA THR A 57 9.14 0.40 0.74
C THR A 57 9.51 -0.63 -0.33
N LEU A 58 10.30 -0.23 -1.35
CA LEU A 58 10.80 -1.12 -2.40
C LEU A 58 11.87 -2.11 -1.90
N LEU A 59 12.58 -1.80 -0.81
CA LEU A 59 13.73 -2.58 -0.32
C LEU A 59 13.39 -4.03 0.06
N GLY A 60 12.13 -4.29 0.43
CA GLY A 60 11.64 -5.63 0.76
C GLY A 60 11.22 -6.46 -0.47
N LEU A 61 11.04 -5.84 -1.63
CA LEU A 61 10.42 -6.46 -2.80
C LEU A 61 11.20 -7.68 -3.32
N PRO A 62 12.55 -7.68 -3.42
CA PRO A 62 13.29 -8.87 -3.85
C PRO A 62 13.06 -10.11 -2.99
N PHE A 63 12.76 -9.96 -1.68
CA PHE A 63 12.46 -11.09 -0.81
C PHE A 63 11.09 -11.73 -1.12
N ILE A 64 10.19 -10.97 -1.73
CA ILE A 64 8.86 -11.44 -2.15
C ILE A 64 8.91 -12.03 -3.56
N THR A 65 9.60 -11.37 -4.50
CA THR A 65 9.55 -11.73 -5.92
C THR A 65 10.43 -12.91 -6.28
N GLU A 66 11.61 -13.04 -5.68
CA GLU A 66 12.63 -14.02 -6.08
C GLU A 66 12.47 -15.38 -5.39
N ASN A 67 11.48 -15.53 -4.51
CA ASN A 67 11.16 -16.82 -3.87
C ASN A 67 10.34 -17.76 -4.79
N GLY A 68 9.88 -17.29 -5.96
CA GLY A 68 9.12 -18.06 -6.94
C GLY A 68 7.63 -18.27 -6.64
N LEU A 69 7.14 -17.81 -5.48
CA LEU A 69 5.74 -17.98 -5.06
C LEU A 69 4.83 -16.87 -5.59
N PHE A 70 5.32 -15.63 -5.62
CA PHE A 70 4.54 -14.47 -6.06
C PHE A 70 4.50 -14.35 -7.59
N LYS A 71 3.29 -14.34 -8.16
CA LYS A 71 3.03 -14.24 -9.62
C LYS A 71 2.19 -13.03 -10.02
N GLY A 72 1.76 -12.22 -9.05
CA GLY A 72 0.95 -11.04 -9.30
C GLY A 72 1.69 -9.91 -10.02
N LYS A 73 0.96 -8.83 -10.30
CA LYS A 73 1.48 -7.59 -10.88
C LYS A 73 2.09 -6.70 -9.79
N ILE A 74 3.05 -5.86 -10.16
CA ILE A 74 3.69 -4.92 -9.24
C ILE A 74 3.56 -3.53 -9.85
N PHE A 75 3.10 -2.56 -9.07
CA PHE A 75 2.90 -1.19 -9.52
C PHE A 75 3.71 -0.22 -8.66
N ALA A 76 4.39 0.71 -9.31
CA ALA A 76 5.14 1.77 -8.65
C ALA A 76 5.33 2.94 -9.62
N THR A 77 5.59 4.13 -9.08
CA THR A 77 6.01 5.28 -9.89
C THR A 77 7.46 5.12 -10.35
N GLU A 78 7.79 5.67 -11.51
CA GLU A 78 9.14 5.54 -12.08
C GLU A 78 10.24 6.10 -11.16
N PRO A 79 10.11 7.30 -10.54
CA PRO A 79 11.16 7.79 -9.64
C PRO A 79 11.34 6.90 -8.41
N SER A 80 10.26 6.35 -7.84
CA SER A 80 10.35 5.44 -6.69
C SER A 80 11.14 4.18 -7.03
N VAL A 81 10.97 3.64 -8.25
CA VAL A 81 11.72 2.49 -8.77
C VAL A 81 13.21 2.84 -8.87
N GLN A 82 13.56 3.99 -9.45
CA GLN A 82 14.96 4.38 -9.64
C GLN A 82 15.67 4.71 -8.33
N PHE A 83 15.05 5.46 -7.43
CA PHE A 83 15.64 5.76 -6.13
C PHE A 83 15.71 4.52 -5.25
N GLY A 84 14.72 3.63 -5.30
CA GLY A 84 14.81 2.33 -4.64
C GLY A 84 15.94 1.48 -5.22
N LYS A 85 16.16 1.49 -6.55
CA LYS A 85 17.34 0.85 -7.18
C LYS A 85 18.65 1.42 -6.65
N ILE A 86 18.76 2.74 -6.53
CA ILE A 86 19.93 3.42 -5.93
C ILE A 86 20.19 2.88 -4.52
N MET A 87 19.17 2.85 -3.66
CA MET A 87 19.31 2.35 -2.30
C MET A 87 19.78 0.88 -2.28
N MET A 88 19.15 0.00 -3.07
CA MET A 88 19.50 -1.42 -3.14
C MET A 88 20.94 -1.62 -3.62
N MET A 89 21.34 -0.93 -4.69
CA MET A 89 22.68 -1.07 -5.26
C MET A 89 23.76 -0.51 -4.32
N ASP A 90 23.47 0.60 -3.62
CA ASP A 90 24.41 1.14 -2.63
C ASP A 90 24.57 0.20 -1.42
N ILE A 91 23.49 -0.41 -0.93
CA ILE A 91 23.55 -1.43 0.13
C ILE A 91 24.41 -2.62 -0.32
N ILE A 92 24.18 -3.15 -1.52
CA ILE A 92 24.96 -4.26 -2.07
C ILE A 92 26.44 -3.87 -2.18
N HIS A 93 26.73 -2.69 -2.72
CA HIS A 93 28.10 -2.19 -2.87
C HIS A 93 28.80 -2.08 -1.51
N ASN A 94 28.14 -1.44 -0.54
CA ASN A 94 28.65 -1.23 0.81
C ASN A 94 28.89 -2.55 1.55
N ILE A 95 28.07 -3.58 1.33
CA ILE A 95 28.26 -4.91 1.93
C ILE A 95 29.42 -5.65 1.25
N LYS A 96 29.52 -5.60 -0.08
CA LYS A 96 30.63 -6.21 -0.85
C LYS A 96 31.98 -5.62 -0.50
N GLY A 97 32.03 -4.32 -0.18
CA GLY A 97 33.25 -3.62 0.24
C GLY A 97 33.80 -4.07 1.61
N LEU A 98 33.04 -4.85 2.38
CA LEU A 98 33.50 -5.38 3.67
C LEU A 98 34.36 -6.63 3.45
N ALA A 99 35.49 -6.71 4.17
CA ALA A 99 36.42 -7.83 4.05
C ALA A 99 35.74 -9.21 4.18
N LYS A 100 36.05 -10.13 3.26
CA LYS A 100 35.51 -11.50 3.12
C LYS A 100 35.71 -12.43 4.34
N SER A 101 36.38 -11.97 5.39
CA SER A 101 36.72 -12.75 6.59
C SER A 101 35.61 -12.71 7.65
N ARG A 102 34.36 -12.93 7.24
CA ARG A 102 33.22 -12.98 8.17
C ARG A 102 32.67 -14.39 8.22
N LYS A 103 32.52 -14.91 9.44
CA LYS A 103 31.97 -16.24 9.69
C LYS A 103 30.47 -16.23 9.40
N THR A 104 29.94 -17.34 8.92
CA THR A 104 28.50 -17.57 8.84
C THR A 104 27.96 -17.71 10.24
N LEU A 105 26.94 -16.92 10.59
CA LEU A 105 26.18 -17.09 11.84
C LEU A 105 25.50 -18.46 11.82
N ASP A 106 25.75 -19.28 12.84
CA ASP A 106 24.96 -20.49 13.09
C ASP A 106 23.69 -20.10 13.83
N MET A 107 22.57 -20.03 13.09
CA MET A 107 21.28 -19.62 13.64
C MET A 107 20.72 -20.60 14.69
N ASN A 108 21.30 -21.79 14.82
CA ASN A 108 20.89 -22.80 15.79
C ASN A 108 21.76 -22.78 17.07
N SER A 109 22.66 -21.79 17.22
CA SER A 109 23.57 -21.79 18.37
C SER A 109 22.81 -21.53 19.69
N PRO A 110 23.12 -22.27 20.77
CA PRO A 110 22.44 -22.11 22.06
C PRO A 110 22.57 -20.70 22.66
N GLU A 111 23.61 -19.96 22.26
CA GLU A 111 23.90 -18.61 22.75
C GLU A 111 23.00 -17.56 22.09
N LEU A 112 22.75 -17.69 20.79
CA LEU A 112 21.75 -16.90 20.05
C LEU A 112 20.34 -17.11 20.62
N ILE A 113 19.97 -18.37 20.87
CA ILE A 113 18.67 -18.74 21.45
C ILE A 113 18.49 -18.20 22.88
N ARG A 114 19.57 -18.14 23.67
CA ARG A 114 19.56 -17.57 25.04
C ARG A 114 19.47 -16.04 25.04
N MET A 115 20.02 -15.36 24.03
CA MET A 115 19.98 -13.91 23.88
C MET A 115 18.64 -13.38 23.39
N ASP A 116 17.91 -14.17 22.59
CA ASP A 116 16.55 -13.84 22.13
C ASP A 116 15.61 -13.51 23.31
N GLY A 117 15.77 -14.22 24.45
CA GLY A 117 14.99 -13.97 25.66
C GLY A 117 15.43 -12.77 26.53
N SER A 118 16.61 -12.19 26.30
CA SER A 118 17.19 -11.14 27.18
C SER A 118 17.31 -9.75 26.53
N MET A 119 16.99 -9.62 25.25
CA MET A 119 17.10 -8.36 24.53
C MET A 119 15.77 -7.63 24.47
N SER A 120 15.78 -6.34 24.80
CA SER A 120 14.71 -5.38 24.51
C SER A 120 14.60 -5.04 23.01
N PHE A 121 14.83 -6.01 22.14
CA PHE A 121 14.45 -5.93 20.73
C PHE A 121 12.93 -6.03 20.67
N ASN A 122 12.25 -4.91 20.45
CA ASN A 122 10.92 -4.98 19.86
C ASN A 122 11.10 -5.59 18.45
N SER A 123 10.74 -6.87 18.35
CA SER A 123 10.69 -7.77 17.19
C SER A 123 11.98 -7.97 16.41
N SER A 124 12.51 -9.19 16.41
CA SER A 124 12.27 -10.06 15.26
C SER A 124 12.81 -11.46 15.57
N ASP A 125 11.88 -12.40 15.59
CA ASP A 125 12.10 -13.84 15.57
C ASP A 125 13.24 -14.11 14.57
N MET A 126 14.32 -14.81 14.94
CA MET A 126 15.47 -15.06 14.05
C MET A 126 15.07 -15.65 12.67
N SER A 127 13.85 -16.20 12.60
CA SER A 127 13.11 -16.61 11.40
C SER A 127 12.86 -15.50 10.34
N SER A 128 13.09 -14.24 10.69
CA SER A 128 12.90 -13.02 9.89
C SER A 128 14.19 -12.50 9.22
N TRP A 129 15.34 -13.13 9.48
CA TRP A 129 16.63 -12.69 8.98
C TRP A 129 16.94 -13.31 7.62
N TYR A 130 17.25 -12.45 6.64
CA TYR A 130 17.59 -12.84 5.27
C TYR A 130 19.02 -12.43 4.94
N ASP A 131 19.64 -13.18 4.03
CA ASP A 131 20.83 -12.72 3.33
C ASP A 131 20.46 -11.57 2.39
N ILE A 132 21.39 -10.64 2.18
CA ILE A 132 21.20 -9.57 1.20
C ILE A 132 20.98 -10.16 -0.20
N TYR A 133 20.04 -9.57 -0.95
CA TYR A 133 19.78 -9.93 -2.35
C TYR A 133 20.97 -9.58 -3.27
N THR A 134 21.05 -10.24 -4.43
CA THR A 134 22.11 -10.01 -5.43
C THR A 134 21.74 -8.93 -6.44
N ASP A 135 22.70 -8.43 -7.20
CA ASP A 135 22.44 -7.47 -8.29
C ASP A 135 21.46 -8.04 -9.32
N SER A 136 21.59 -9.35 -9.63
CA SER A 136 20.69 -10.05 -10.54
C SER A 136 19.25 -10.14 -9.99
N ALA A 137 19.10 -10.40 -8.69
CA ALA A 137 17.81 -10.42 -8.02
C ALA A 137 17.15 -9.03 -8.08
N VAL A 138 17.93 -7.96 -7.88
CA VAL A 138 17.43 -6.58 -8.03
C VAL A 138 16.97 -6.33 -9.47
N GLN A 139 17.78 -6.62 -10.50
CA GLN A 139 17.37 -6.37 -11.88
C GLN A 139 16.13 -7.19 -12.28
N SER A 140 16.10 -8.48 -11.91
CA SER A 140 14.95 -9.38 -12.12
C SER A 140 13.67 -8.80 -11.50
N CYS A 141 13.73 -8.45 -10.22
CA CYS A 141 12.64 -7.86 -9.47
C CYS A 141 12.11 -6.55 -10.10
N LEU A 142 13.01 -5.60 -10.40
CA LEU A 142 12.63 -4.31 -10.96
C LEU A 142 12.06 -4.41 -12.38
N SER A 143 12.45 -5.43 -13.15
CA SER A 143 11.91 -5.66 -14.51
C SER A 143 10.44 -6.07 -14.50
N ARG A 144 9.93 -6.60 -13.38
CA ARG A 144 8.54 -7.01 -13.20
C ARG A 144 7.61 -5.86 -12.81
N ILE A 145 8.16 -4.68 -12.53
CA ILE A 145 7.37 -3.52 -12.07
C ILE A 145 6.76 -2.81 -13.27
N GLN A 146 5.43 -2.72 -13.26
CA GLN A 146 4.68 -1.81 -14.11
C GLN A 146 4.78 -0.40 -13.55
N ARG A 147 5.33 0.50 -14.37
CA ARG A 147 5.52 1.91 -14.03
C ARG A 147 4.23 2.67 -14.24
N ILE A 148 3.92 3.57 -13.31
CA ILE A 148 2.68 4.36 -13.34
C ILE A 148 3.00 5.84 -13.15
N SER A 149 2.17 6.70 -13.74
CA SER A 149 2.17 8.13 -13.49
C SER A 149 1.20 8.48 -12.34
N PHE A 150 1.36 9.68 -11.76
CA PHE A 150 0.35 10.17 -10.83
C PHE A 150 -1.01 10.31 -11.51
N ASN A 151 -2.07 9.98 -10.77
CA ASN A 151 -3.47 10.02 -11.20
C ASN A 151 -3.83 9.13 -12.40
N GLU A 152 -2.92 8.29 -12.90
CA GLU A 152 -3.20 7.35 -13.96
C GLU A 152 -4.19 6.27 -13.47
N PRO A 153 -5.41 6.17 -14.05
CA PRO A 153 -6.35 5.12 -13.71
C PRO A 153 -5.91 3.81 -14.33
N LEU A 154 -5.65 2.80 -13.49
CA LEU A 154 -5.27 1.47 -13.94
C LEU A 154 -6.31 0.45 -13.54
N ASN A 155 -6.82 -0.26 -14.54
CA ASN A 155 -7.77 -1.33 -14.32
C ASN A 155 -7.04 -2.63 -13.93
N LEU A 156 -7.38 -3.15 -12.75
CA LEU A 156 -6.90 -4.38 -12.17
C LEU A 156 -7.97 -5.46 -12.36
N PHE A 157 -7.76 -6.31 -13.37
CA PHE A 157 -8.57 -7.50 -13.69
C PHE A 157 -10.05 -7.23 -14.02
N GLY A 158 -10.40 -6.01 -14.43
CA GLY A 158 -11.79 -5.61 -14.71
C GLY A 158 -12.60 -5.22 -13.47
N LEU A 159 -12.03 -5.38 -12.27
CA LEU A 159 -12.78 -5.34 -11.01
C LEU A 159 -12.44 -4.12 -10.15
N LEU A 160 -11.18 -3.71 -10.15
CA LEU A 160 -10.69 -2.59 -9.36
C LEU A 160 -10.00 -1.59 -10.26
N GLU A 161 -10.17 -0.31 -9.94
CA GLU A 161 -9.35 0.77 -10.47
C GLU A 161 -8.37 1.20 -9.39
N ILE A 162 -7.09 1.28 -9.73
CA ILE A 162 -6.04 1.80 -8.85
C ILE A 162 -5.46 3.10 -9.41
N ARG A 163 -5.15 4.04 -8.52
CA ARG A 163 -4.44 5.29 -8.84
C ARG A 163 -3.36 5.59 -7.81
N GLY A 164 -2.19 5.99 -8.28
CA GLY A 164 -1.14 6.57 -7.45
C GLY A 164 -1.34 8.09 -7.32
N ILE A 165 -1.56 8.59 -6.11
CA ILE A 165 -1.77 10.00 -5.80
C ILE A 165 -0.52 10.54 -5.11
N CYS A 166 -0.05 11.75 -5.44
CA CYS A 166 1.17 12.30 -4.83
C CYS A 166 1.09 12.38 -3.29
N SER A 167 2.10 11.88 -2.58
CA SER A 167 2.14 11.88 -1.11
C SER A 167 2.87 13.08 -0.49
N GLY A 168 3.57 13.90 -1.28
CA GLY A 168 4.34 15.03 -0.76
C GLY A 168 5.67 14.67 -0.07
N TYR A 169 5.96 13.39 0.14
CA TYR A 169 7.07 12.96 1.00
C TYR A 169 8.45 12.98 0.32
N SER A 170 8.57 12.37 -0.86
CA SER A 170 9.80 12.37 -1.66
C SER A 170 9.47 12.21 -3.14
N ILE A 171 10.44 12.45 -4.03
CA ILE A 171 10.25 12.36 -5.49
C ILE A 171 9.64 11.01 -5.87
N GLY A 172 8.46 11.03 -6.49
CA GLY A 172 7.72 9.84 -6.90
C GLY A 172 6.89 9.16 -5.82
N SER A 173 6.96 9.58 -4.54
CA SER A 173 6.17 8.93 -3.49
C SER A 173 4.67 9.15 -3.70
N CYS A 174 3.90 8.08 -3.52
CA CYS A 174 2.45 8.09 -3.73
C CYS A 174 1.67 7.41 -2.61
N ASN A 175 0.46 7.88 -2.42
CA ASN A 175 -0.63 7.22 -1.71
C ASN A 175 -1.50 6.49 -2.73
N TRP A 176 -2.12 5.40 -2.32
CA TRP A 176 -2.89 4.57 -3.24
C TRP A 176 -4.39 4.77 -3.03
N LEU A 177 -5.09 5.03 -4.12
CA LEU A 177 -6.54 5.00 -4.17
C LEU A 177 -6.96 3.74 -4.92
N ILE A 178 -7.82 2.93 -4.30
CA ILE A 178 -8.30 1.65 -4.82
C ILE A 178 -9.82 1.72 -4.82
N SER A 179 -10.42 1.65 -6.00
CA SER A 179 -11.87 1.79 -6.19
C SER A 179 -12.44 0.55 -6.85
N SER A 180 -13.45 -0.05 -6.23
CA SER A 180 -14.38 -0.96 -6.90
C SER A 180 -15.58 -0.15 -7.41
N LYS A 181 -16.59 -0.85 -7.95
CA LYS A 181 -17.89 -0.25 -8.27
C LYS A 181 -18.64 0.25 -7.03
N TYR A 182 -18.39 -0.34 -5.86
CA TYR A 182 -19.17 -0.16 -4.63
C TYR A 182 -18.37 0.46 -3.49
N GLU A 183 -17.05 0.36 -3.52
CA GLU A 183 -16.17 0.81 -2.46
C GLU A 183 -14.99 1.62 -2.96
N LYS A 184 -14.61 2.61 -2.16
CA LYS A 184 -13.42 3.41 -2.35
C LYS A 184 -12.51 3.30 -1.12
N ILE A 185 -11.33 2.74 -1.30
CA ILE A 185 -10.32 2.51 -0.27
C ILE A 185 -9.14 3.44 -0.53
N SER A 186 -8.66 4.11 0.52
CA SER A 186 -7.45 4.92 0.48
C SER A 186 -6.37 4.33 1.37
N TYR A 187 -5.16 4.27 0.86
CA TYR A 187 -3.95 3.91 1.60
C TYR A 187 -2.99 5.09 1.61
N ILE A 188 -2.91 5.74 2.76
CA ILE A 188 -2.03 6.88 3.03
C ILE A 188 -0.73 6.33 3.61
N SER A 189 0.31 6.34 2.80
CA SER A 189 1.67 5.90 3.16
C SER A 189 2.44 7.02 3.86
N HIS A 190 3.78 6.96 3.86
CA HIS A 190 4.60 8.11 4.26
C HIS A 190 4.28 9.31 3.36
N SER A 191 3.63 10.28 3.98
CA SER A 191 3.14 11.51 3.35
C SER A 191 3.70 12.72 4.09
N SER A 192 3.83 13.85 3.42
CA SER A 192 4.25 15.12 4.03
C SER A 192 3.40 16.27 3.54
N GLY A 193 2.96 17.13 4.46
CA GLY A 193 2.33 18.42 4.14
C GLY A 193 3.32 19.59 4.08
N LEU A 194 4.61 19.33 4.29
CA LEU A 194 5.64 20.37 4.33
C LEU A 194 6.05 20.79 2.91
N VAL A 195 6.49 22.04 2.78
CA VAL A 195 7.08 22.53 1.54
C VAL A 195 8.51 21.97 1.43
N SER A 196 8.72 21.06 0.49
CA SER A 196 10.01 20.42 0.20
C SER A 196 10.30 20.45 -1.30
N HIS A 197 11.34 19.73 -1.75
CA HIS A 197 11.61 19.53 -3.17
C HIS A 197 10.55 18.73 -3.92
N ALA A 198 9.79 17.87 -3.24
CA ALA A 198 8.80 16.99 -3.88
C ALA A 198 7.51 17.75 -4.25
N ALA A 199 6.77 17.25 -5.24
CA ALA A 199 5.42 17.73 -5.54
C ALA A 199 4.52 17.67 -4.29
N PRO A 200 3.63 18.66 -4.07
CA PRO A 200 2.82 18.72 -2.84
C PRO A 200 1.86 17.54 -2.71
N LEU A 201 1.53 17.19 -1.46
CA LEU A 201 0.50 16.19 -1.14
C LEU A 201 -0.86 16.59 -1.71
N ASP A 202 -1.49 15.66 -2.43
CA ASP A 202 -2.87 15.83 -2.89
C ASP A 202 -3.86 15.13 -1.93
N THR A 203 -4.58 15.94 -1.16
CA THR A 203 -5.64 15.46 -0.26
C THR A 203 -7.02 15.42 -0.92
N SER A 204 -7.20 16.11 -2.05
CA SER A 204 -8.50 16.29 -2.70
C SER A 204 -9.02 14.99 -3.34
N SER A 205 -8.10 14.15 -3.83
CA SER A 205 -8.41 12.85 -4.43
C SER A 205 -8.99 11.83 -3.43
N PHE A 206 -8.79 12.07 -2.13
CA PHE A 206 -9.21 11.17 -1.04
C PHE A 206 -10.55 11.52 -0.39
N LYS A 207 -11.34 12.41 -1.02
CA LYS A 207 -12.71 12.69 -0.58
C LYS A 207 -13.62 11.48 -0.75
N ASP A 208 -14.58 11.37 0.17
CA ASP A 208 -15.68 10.42 0.17
C ASP A 208 -15.22 8.95 0.04
N VAL A 209 -14.17 8.58 0.79
CA VAL A 209 -13.67 7.20 0.86
C VAL A 209 -14.48 6.38 1.87
N ASP A 210 -14.64 5.09 1.61
CA ASP A 210 -15.29 4.18 2.55
C ASP A 210 -14.32 3.72 3.64
N VAL A 211 -13.09 3.44 3.25
CA VAL A 211 -12.03 2.97 4.14
C VAL A 211 -10.80 3.82 3.95
N MET A 212 -10.26 4.32 5.05
CA MET A 212 -8.98 5.02 5.08
C MET A 212 -7.97 4.24 5.91
N ILE A 213 -6.84 3.91 5.30
CA ILE A 213 -5.73 3.22 5.95
C ILE A 213 -4.58 4.20 6.07
N ILE A 214 -4.29 4.62 7.30
CA ILE A 214 -3.07 5.35 7.63
C ILE A 214 -1.99 4.30 7.87
N GLY A 215 -1.05 4.17 6.93
CA GLY A 215 0.03 3.19 7.00
C GLY A 215 1.11 3.59 8.00
N THR A 216 1.39 4.88 8.12
CA THR A 216 2.55 5.40 8.88
C THR A 216 2.23 6.76 9.48
N ALA A 217 2.70 7.01 10.70
CA ALA A 217 2.60 8.30 11.36
C ALA A 217 3.85 8.57 12.20
N VAL A 218 4.38 9.78 12.09
CA VAL A 218 5.61 10.18 12.78
C VAL A 218 5.29 10.59 14.21
N GLN A 219 6.13 10.18 15.16
CA GLN A 219 5.98 10.62 16.54
C GLN A 219 6.27 12.11 16.67
N THR A 220 5.43 12.84 17.40
CA THR A 220 5.62 14.28 17.62
C THR A 220 6.90 14.54 18.41
N PHE A 221 7.80 15.35 17.84
CA PHE A 221 9.00 15.86 18.51
C PHE A 221 8.71 17.15 19.27
N ALA A 222 9.59 17.51 20.20
CA ALA A 222 9.43 18.70 21.05
C ALA A 222 9.57 20.03 20.29
N ALA A 223 10.31 20.04 19.17
CA ALA A 223 10.55 21.21 18.35
C ALA A 223 10.05 20.99 16.91
N PRO A 224 9.52 22.03 16.24
CA PRO A 224 9.21 21.98 14.81
C PRO A 224 10.44 21.65 13.97
N ILE A 225 10.22 21.03 12.81
CA ILE A 225 11.29 20.55 11.94
C ILE A 225 12.14 21.70 11.38
N GLU A 226 11.53 22.84 11.07
CA GLU A 226 12.24 24.02 10.55
C GLU A 226 13.26 24.53 11.58
N LYS A 227 12.84 24.59 12.85
CA LYS A 227 13.71 24.99 13.95
C LYS A 227 14.85 23.97 14.15
N LEU A 228 14.56 22.68 14.07
CA LEU A 228 15.58 21.63 14.16
C LEU A 228 16.59 21.73 13.00
N CYS A 229 16.12 22.03 11.79
CA CYS A 229 16.98 22.27 10.63
C CYS A 229 17.88 23.50 10.80
N ASP A 230 17.35 24.60 11.35
CA ASP A 230 18.13 25.80 11.62
C ASP A 230 19.19 25.56 12.72
N GLU A 231 18.82 24.84 13.79
CA GLU A 231 19.76 24.41 14.83
C GLU A 231 20.86 23.48 14.29
N LEU A 232 20.50 22.53 13.42
CA LEU A 232 21.43 21.65 12.71
C LEU A 232 22.45 22.47 11.91
N CYS A 233 21.97 23.39 11.06
CA CYS A 233 22.81 24.20 10.19
C CYS A 233 23.72 25.14 11.00
N GLY A 234 23.19 25.74 12.07
CA GLY A 234 23.97 26.54 13.01
C GLY A 234 25.12 25.72 13.62
N LYS A 235 24.81 24.50 14.08
CA LYS A 235 25.82 23.64 14.71
C LYS A 235 26.87 23.13 13.73
N ILE A 236 26.48 22.80 12.49
CA ILE A 236 27.41 22.49 11.40
C ILE A 236 28.38 23.65 11.19
N CYS A 237 27.88 24.87 11.11
CA CYS A 237 28.72 26.05 10.89
C CYS A 237 29.68 26.31 12.06
N ASP A 238 29.26 26.07 13.31
CA ASP A 238 30.13 26.20 14.47
C ASP A 238 31.28 25.16 14.45
N THR A 239 30.99 23.92 14.04
CA THR A 239 32.00 22.88 13.84
C THR A 239 33.02 23.28 12.76
N ILE A 240 32.56 23.79 11.61
CA ILE A 240 33.42 24.25 10.52
C ILE A 240 34.29 25.44 10.96
N LYS A 241 33.72 26.43 11.65
CA LYS A 241 34.47 27.58 12.21
C LYS A 241 35.55 27.17 13.20
N SER A 242 35.32 26.07 13.92
CA SER A 242 36.29 25.48 14.86
C SER A 242 37.39 24.68 14.15
N GLY A 243 37.38 24.60 12.82
CA GLY A 243 38.35 23.84 12.02
C GLY A 243 38.09 22.32 11.98
N GLY A 244 36.94 21.87 12.47
CA GLY A 244 36.56 20.46 12.49
C GLY A 244 35.81 20.00 11.25
N ASN A 245 35.74 18.68 11.05
CA ASN A 245 34.93 18.08 10.00
C ASN A 245 33.53 17.71 10.50
N VAL A 246 32.58 17.74 9.58
CA VAL A 246 31.18 17.38 9.81
C VAL A 246 30.90 16.08 9.07
N LEU A 247 30.49 15.04 9.79
CA LEU A 247 30.08 13.75 9.22
C LEU A 247 28.55 13.58 9.34
N ILE A 248 27.87 13.42 8.22
CA ILE A 248 26.42 13.25 8.13
C ILE A 248 26.11 11.88 7.51
N PRO A 249 25.76 10.86 8.31
CA PRO A 249 25.31 9.57 7.81
C PRO A 249 23.93 9.71 7.16
N ILE A 250 23.86 9.57 5.84
CA ILE A 250 22.61 9.76 5.09
C ILE A 250 22.63 8.93 3.79
N THR A 251 21.46 8.48 3.35
CA THR A 251 21.27 7.85 2.04
C THR A 251 21.10 8.93 0.97
N CYS A 252 21.69 8.74 -0.22
CA CYS A 252 21.64 9.73 -1.31
C CYS A 252 20.26 9.79 -2.00
N CYS A 253 19.20 10.17 -1.29
CA CYS A 253 17.84 10.37 -1.83
C CYS A 253 16.95 11.09 -0.80
N GLY A 254 15.80 11.61 -1.23
CA GLY A 254 14.81 12.24 -0.34
C GLY A 254 15.38 13.47 0.38
N LEU A 255 15.29 13.50 1.72
CA LEU A 255 15.76 14.61 2.57
C LEU A 255 17.20 15.07 2.28
N PHE A 256 18.04 14.16 1.77
CA PHE A 256 19.41 14.47 1.33
C PHE A 256 19.48 15.69 0.39
N PHE A 257 18.53 15.82 -0.54
CA PHE A 257 18.51 16.92 -1.50
C PHE A 257 18.25 18.28 -0.85
N ASP A 258 17.26 18.34 0.06
CA ASP A 258 16.94 19.57 0.80
C ASP A 258 18.10 19.98 1.72
N LEU A 259 18.76 18.99 2.35
CA LEU A 259 19.89 19.25 3.25
C LEU A 259 21.09 19.88 2.53
N ILE A 260 21.43 19.42 1.32
CA ILE A 260 22.52 20.02 0.54
C ILE A 260 22.24 21.51 0.30
N GLU A 261 21.04 21.85 -0.18
CA GLU A 261 20.72 23.24 -0.51
C GLU A 261 20.59 24.11 0.75
N LYS A 262 19.97 23.60 1.81
CA LYS A 262 19.84 24.33 3.09
C LYS A 262 21.20 24.58 3.73
N ILE A 263 22.08 23.58 3.80
CA ILE A 263 23.44 23.73 4.33
C ILE A 263 24.25 24.69 3.45
N SER A 264 24.18 24.56 2.11
CA SER A 264 24.86 25.47 1.20
C SER A 264 24.42 26.92 1.36
N SER A 265 23.12 27.15 1.54
CA SER A 265 22.57 28.48 1.81
C SER A 265 23.08 29.05 3.13
N GLU A 266 23.11 28.25 4.20
CA GLU A 266 23.61 28.70 5.50
C GLU A 266 25.11 29.02 5.45
N LEU A 267 25.91 28.20 4.78
CA LEU A 267 27.34 28.45 4.59
C LEU A 267 27.58 29.78 3.87
N LEU A 268 26.81 30.08 2.83
CA LEU A 268 26.90 31.36 2.12
C LEU A 268 26.55 32.54 3.04
N GLN A 269 25.48 32.44 3.82
CA GLN A 269 25.08 33.50 4.76
C GLN A 269 26.16 33.77 5.83
N ARG A 270 26.87 32.72 6.26
CA ARG A 270 27.93 32.80 7.27
C ARG A 270 29.33 33.04 6.71
N ARG A 271 29.46 33.29 5.40
CA ARG A 271 30.75 33.50 4.70
C ARG A 271 31.70 32.29 4.78
N LEU A 272 31.13 31.10 4.68
CA LEU A 272 31.80 29.79 4.70
C LEU A 272 31.63 29.05 3.36
N GLU A 273 31.30 29.76 2.27
CA GLU A 273 30.95 29.20 0.95
C GLU A 273 32.09 28.42 0.27
N ARG A 274 33.33 28.55 0.74
CA ARG A 274 34.50 27.79 0.28
C ARG A 274 34.61 26.41 0.91
N THR A 275 33.79 26.09 1.90
CA THR A 275 33.81 24.80 2.59
C THR A 275 33.37 23.70 1.64
N GLN A 276 34.22 22.70 1.44
CA GLN A 276 33.90 21.57 0.56
C GLN A 276 32.91 20.61 1.21
N MET A 277 31.92 20.20 0.43
CA MET A 277 30.94 19.18 0.75
C MET A 277 31.22 17.94 -0.11
N PHE A 278 31.54 16.81 0.50
CA PHE A 278 31.72 15.55 -0.20
C PHE A 278 30.51 14.66 -0.05
N ILE A 279 30.16 13.93 -1.12
CA ILE A 279 29.15 12.87 -1.08
C ILE A 279 29.88 11.56 -1.32
N LEU A 280 29.87 10.65 -0.35
CA LEU A 280 30.51 9.34 -0.46
C LEU A 280 29.45 8.26 -0.64
N SER A 281 29.25 7.86 -1.88
CA SER A 281 28.38 6.75 -2.27
C SER A 281 28.66 6.34 -3.71
N SER A 282 28.62 5.05 -3.97
CA SER A 282 28.72 4.47 -5.32
C SER A 282 27.61 4.97 -6.27
N GLN A 283 26.53 5.51 -5.73
CA GLN A 283 25.36 5.99 -6.46
C GLN A 283 25.20 7.52 -6.44
N ALA A 284 26.16 8.27 -5.89
CA ALA A 284 26.04 9.71 -5.68
C ALA A 284 25.72 10.48 -6.98
N LYS A 285 26.50 10.26 -8.04
CA LYS A 285 26.34 10.95 -9.33
C LYS A 285 24.98 10.62 -9.98
N THR A 286 24.60 9.34 -9.97
CA THR A 286 23.32 8.87 -10.51
C THR A 286 22.13 9.47 -9.77
N SER A 287 22.22 9.55 -8.44
CA SER A 287 21.16 10.14 -7.60
C SER A 287 20.92 11.62 -7.93
N LEU A 288 21.98 12.43 -7.99
CA LEU A 288 21.86 13.85 -8.34
C LEU A 288 21.30 14.05 -9.76
N ALA A 289 21.73 13.21 -10.71
CA ALA A 289 21.21 13.25 -12.06
C ALA A 289 19.71 12.93 -12.12
N TYR A 290 19.25 11.89 -11.40
CA TYR A 290 17.83 11.55 -11.35
C TYR A 290 16.97 12.62 -10.68
N ALA A 291 17.48 13.29 -9.64
CA ALA A 291 16.78 14.42 -9.03
C ALA A 291 16.49 15.53 -10.06
N ASN A 292 17.43 15.80 -10.97
CA ASN A 292 17.24 16.76 -12.05
C ASN A 292 16.37 16.23 -13.21
N ILE A 293 16.45 14.93 -13.52
CA ILE A 293 15.68 14.31 -14.61
C ILE A 293 14.18 14.29 -14.30
N TYR A 294 13.82 13.96 -13.06
CA TYR A 294 12.41 13.85 -12.64
C TYR A 294 11.81 15.18 -12.20
N GLY A 295 12.12 16.26 -12.92
CA GLY A 295 11.67 17.60 -12.56
C GLY A 295 10.14 17.78 -12.59
N GLU A 296 9.43 16.94 -13.35
CA GLU A 296 7.96 16.90 -13.40
C GLU A 296 7.31 16.29 -12.14
N TRP A 297 8.12 15.71 -11.25
CA TRP A 297 7.69 15.13 -9.97
C TRP A 297 8.03 16.04 -8.77
N LEU A 298 8.52 17.25 -9.04
CA LEU A 298 8.95 18.23 -8.04
C LEU A 298 7.87 19.26 -7.74
N ASP A 299 8.15 20.11 -6.76
CA ASP A 299 7.31 21.27 -6.47
C ASP A 299 7.21 22.22 -7.68
N ARG A 300 6.11 22.97 -7.78
CA ARG A 300 5.85 23.83 -8.96
C ARG A 300 6.95 24.86 -9.23
N LYS A 301 7.66 25.35 -8.21
CA LYS A 301 8.75 26.32 -8.42
C LYS A 301 9.90 25.67 -9.18
N ARG A 302 10.19 24.41 -8.88
CA ARG A 302 11.24 23.61 -9.53
C ARG A 302 10.79 23.07 -10.88
N GLU A 303 9.58 22.55 -10.98
CA GLU A 303 8.98 22.14 -12.25
C GLU A 303 9.04 23.29 -13.27
N ASN A 304 8.73 24.52 -12.85
CA ASN A 304 8.78 25.68 -13.72
C ASN A 304 10.16 26.01 -14.29
N GLN A 305 11.25 25.59 -13.62
CA GLN A 305 12.62 25.80 -14.11
C GLN A 305 12.94 24.93 -15.33
N LEU A 306 12.22 23.83 -15.52
CA LEU A 306 12.35 23.01 -16.72
C LEU A 306 11.96 23.78 -17.99
N TYR A 307 10.96 24.66 -17.91
CA TYR A 307 10.54 25.48 -19.05
C TYR A 307 11.56 26.56 -19.42
N THR A 308 12.44 26.95 -18.48
CA THR A 308 13.56 27.87 -18.75
C THR A 308 14.87 27.15 -19.09
N ALA A 309 14.83 25.83 -19.27
CA ALA A 309 15.99 24.95 -19.48
C ALA A 309 17.04 25.05 -18.35
N ASP A 310 16.63 25.46 -17.15
CA ASP A 310 17.45 25.46 -15.95
C ASP A 310 17.30 24.14 -15.19
N TYR A 311 18.34 23.74 -14.47
CA TYR A 311 18.27 22.58 -13.59
C TYR A 311 17.40 22.86 -12.36
N PRO A 312 16.49 21.95 -11.96
CA PRO A 312 15.63 22.12 -10.79
C PRO A 312 16.38 22.31 -9.46
N PHE A 313 17.60 21.77 -9.36
CA PHE A 313 18.45 21.85 -8.19
C PHE A 313 19.75 22.59 -8.48
N MET A 314 20.35 23.16 -7.42
CA MET A 314 21.62 23.88 -7.53
C MET A 314 22.86 22.96 -7.59
N PHE A 315 22.69 21.64 -7.66
CA PHE A 315 23.77 20.67 -7.59
C PHE A 315 24.85 20.90 -8.64
N ASP A 316 24.47 21.10 -9.90
CA ASP A 316 25.41 21.36 -11.00
C ASP A 316 26.25 22.62 -10.79
N LYS A 317 25.65 23.67 -10.22
CA LYS A 317 26.37 24.91 -9.89
C LYS A 317 27.42 24.66 -8.81
N LEU A 318 27.06 23.90 -7.76
CA LEU A 318 27.97 23.54 -6.67
C LEU A 318 29.08 22.58 -7.11
N ILE A 319 28.78 21.66 -8.03
CA ILE A 319 29.77 20.74 -8.60
C ILE A 319 30.76 21.51 -9.47
N ARG A 320 30.29 22.37 -10.37
CA ARG A 320 31.17 23.20 -11.23
C ARG A 320 32.05 24.16 -10.43
N SER A 321 31.58 24.63 -9.27
CA SER A 321 32.39 25.48 -8.38
C SER A 321 33.33 24.71 -7.45
N ASN A 322 33.41 23.38 -7.55
CA ASN A 322 34.17 22.49 -6.65
C ASN A 322 33.78 22.63 -5.17
N VAL A 323 32.55 23.07 -4.89
CA VAL A 323 31.99 23.12 -3.53
C VAL A 323 31.36 21.78 -3.18
N LEU A 324 30.63 21.15 -4.11
CA LEU A 324 30.02 19.82 -3.94
C LEU A 324 30.78 18.78 -4.77
N ILE A 325 31.32 17.76 -4.13
CA ILE A 325 32.19 16.77 -4.78
C ILE A 325 31.62 15.36 -4.55
N PRO A 326 30.90 14.78 -5.53
CA PRO A 326 30.44 13.40 -5.45
C PRO A 326 31.60 12.42 -5.74
N CYS A 327 31.88 11.54 -4.79
CA CYS A 327 32.89 10.50 -4.87
C CYS A 327 32.25 9.11 -4.71
N ASP A 328 32.78 8.15 -5.44
CA ASP A 328 32.25 6.78 -5.45
C ASP A 328 32.67 6.01 -4.18
N ASP A 329 33.85 6.32 -3.63
CA ASP A 329 34.40 5.72 -2.41
C ASP A 329 35.39 6.69 -1.71
N ILE A 330 35.95 6.28 -0.58
CA ILE A 330 36.98 7.01 0.19
C ILE A 330 38.32 7.04 -0.56
N SER A 331 38.58 6.02 -1.37
CA SER A 331 39.76 5.98 -2.23
C SER A 331 39.60 6.90 -3.46
N GLY A 332 40.72 7.40 -3.99
CA GLY A 332 40.72 8.27 -5.17
C GLY A 332 40.37 9.72 -4.86
N ASP A 333 39.36 10.27 -5.55
CA ASP A 333 38.98 11.69 -5.53
C ASP A 333 38.86 12.27 -4.12
N PHE A 334 38.25 11.54 -3.19
CA PHE A 334 38.13 11.97 -1.80
C PHE A 334 39.51 12.10 -1.15
N SER A 335 40.34 11.05 -1.21
CA SER A 335 41.68 11.07 -0.59
C SER A 335 42.61 12.16 -1.13
N GLU A 336 42.49 12.52 -2.40
CA GLU A 336 43.32 13.58 -3.01
C GLU A 336 42.86 14.99 -2.61
N LYS A 337 41.54 15.22 -2.68
CA LYS A 337 40.93 16.55 -2.55
C LYS A 337 40.56 16.91 -1.12
N TYR A 338 40.36 15.94 -0.24
CA TYR A 338 39.92 16.15 1.13
C TYR A 338 40.86 17.07 1.90
N ARG A 339 40.31 18.13 2.49
CA ARG A 339 40.98 19.07 3.40
C ARG A 339 40.07 19.39 4.57
N THR A 340 40.66 19.72 5.72
CA THR A 340 39.92 20.15 6.92
C THR A 340 39.86 21.67 6.98
N PRO A 341 38.70 22.29 7.30
CA PRO A 341 37.41 21.68 7.60
C PRO A 341 36.60 21.29 6.34
N SER A 342 35.83 20.22 6.42
CA SER A 342 34.91 19.78 5.35
C SER A 342 33.62 19.18 5.91
N ILE A 343 32.59 19.12 5.05
CA ILE A 343 31.34 18.42 5.33
C ILE A 343 31.31 17.16 4.47
N VAL A 344 30.98 16.01 5.06
CA VAL A 344 30.91 14.74 4.34
C VAL A 344 29.58 14.06 4.62
N PHE A 345 28.78 13.92 3.56
CA PHE A 345 27.62 13.04 3.51
C PHE A 345 28.09 11.65 3.14
N ALA A 346 27.95 10.67 4.04
CA ALA A 346 28.47 9.32 3.83
C ALA A 346 27.39 8.26 4.06
N THR A 347 27.25 7.34 3.13
CA THR A 347 26.42 6.16 3.35
C THR A 347 27.14 5.19 4.30
N HIS A 348 26.46 4.40 5.12
CA HIS A 348 25.01 4.23 5.27
C HIS A 348 24.53 4.72 6.66
N PRO A 349 23.31 5.29 6.81
CA PRO A 349 22.76 5.78 8.10
C PRO A 349 22.82 4.80 9.27
N SER A 350 22.84 3.49 8.98
CA SER A 350 22.95 2.44 9.98
C SER A 350 24.26 2.43 10.77
N LEU A 351 25.30 3.15 10.32
CA LEU A 351 26.64 3.13 10.94
C LEU A 351 27.22 1.71 11.07
N ARG A 352 26.88 0.82 10.13
CA ARG A 352 27.35 -0.57 10.14
C ARG A 352 28.02 -0.98 8.84
N MET A 353 27.72 -0.28 7.75
CA MET A 353 28.29 -0.52 6.44
C MET A 353 28.58 0.82 5.74
N GLY A 354 29.34 0.75 4.66
CA GLY A 354 29.66 1.90 3.82
C GLY A 354 30.75 2.81 4.38
N PRO A 355 31.07 3.89 3.64
CA PRO A 355 32.19 4.78 3.94
C PRO A 355 32.11 5.44 5.32
N VAL A 356 30.91 5.64 5.88
CA VAL A 356 30.72 6.25 7.19
C VAL A 356 31.46 5.48 8.31
N VAL A 357 31.56 4.15 8.21
CA VAL A 357 32.22 3.32 9.24
C VAL A 357 33.71 3.63 9.30
N HIS A 358 34.34 3.81 8.15
CA HIS A 358 35.76 4.13 8.06
C HIS A 358 36.04 5.55 8.53
N LEU A 359 35.25 6.53 8.06
CA LEU A 359 35.38 7.92 8.49
C LEU A 359 35.15 8.08 9.99
N LEU A 360 34.16 7.41 10.55
CA LEU A 360 33.90 7.46 11.98
C LEU A 360 35.10 6.94 12.78
N ARG A 361 35.78 5.88 12.33
CA ARG A 361 37.01 5.38 12.96
C ARG A 361 38.19 6.35 12.83
N LEU A 362 38.32 7.03 11.69
CA LEU A 362 39.36 8.03 11.48
C LEU A 362 39.14 9.30 12.31
N TRP A 363 37.88 9.71 12.48
CA TRP A 363 37.54 11.03 13.03
C TRP A 363 37.13 11.00 14.50
N ALA A 364 36.84 9.82 15.06
CA ALA A 364 36.37 9.60 16.43
C ALA A 364 37.21 10.28 17.51
N SER A 365 38.54 10.30 17.35
CA SER A 365 39.48 10.79 18.36
C SER A 365 39.65 12.32 18.38
N ASN A 366 39.19 13.03 17.34
CA ASN A 366 39.36 14.48 17.26
C ASN A 366 38.10 15.20 17.78
N PRO A 367 38.19 15.96 18.89
CA PRO A 367 37.05 16.66 19.49
C PRO A 367 36.51 17.83 18.66
N LEU A 368 37.28 18.30 17.67
CA LEU A 368 36.80 19.34 16.75
C LEU A 368 35.79 18.79 15.75
N ASN A 369 35.85 17.49 15.44
CA ASN A 369 34.92 16.86 14.50
C ASN A 369 33.54 16.66 15.14
N GLY A 370 32.50 16.63 14.30
CA GLY A 370 31.13 16.39 14.72
C GLY A 370 30.44 15.33 13.87
N LEU A 371 29.72 14.41 14.52
CA LEU A 371 28.83 13.42 13.90
C LEU A 371 27.39 13.91 14.06
N PHE A 372 26.67 14.05 12.95
CA PHE A 372 25.33 14.60 12.91
C PHE A 372 24.35 13.54 12.42
N LEU A 373 23.61 12.95 13.36
CA LEU A 373 22.60 11.92 13.11
C LEU A 373 21.29 12.61 12.73
N VAL A 374 20.91 12.51 11.45
CA VAL A 374 19.72 13.20 10.90
C VAL A 374 18.52 12.29 10.65
N ASP A 375 18.77 11.00 10.39
CA ASP A 375 17.73 10.01 10.11
C ASP A 375 17.08 9.48 11.40
N ILE A 376 15.78 9.17 11.33
CA ILE A 376 14.92 8.73 12.43
C ILE A 376 14.66 7.22 12.39
N GLU A 377 14.70 6.57 11.22
CA GLU A 377 14.27 5.17 11.05
C GLU A 377 15.03 4.20 11.99
N ASN A 378 16.26 4.54 12.37
CA ASN A 378 17.08 3.72 13.27
C ASN A 378 16.77 3.92 14.78
N TYR A 379 15.97 4.92 15.18
CA TYR A 379 15.99 5.44 16.57
C TYR A 379 14.66 5.46 17.34
N THR A 380 13.50 5.23 16.72
CA THR A 380 12.19 5.62 17.32
C THR A 380 11.40 4.55 18.06
N SER A 381 11.61 3.25 17.86
CA SER A 381 10.64 2.25 18.38
C SER A 381 10.68 1.93 19.89
N SER A 382 11.30 2.76 20.77
CA SER A 382 11.33 2.49 22.22
C SER A 382 11.54 3.73 23.10
N ASN A 383 11.00 3.69 24.32
CA ASN A 383 11.05 4.74 25.35
C ASN A 383 12.47 5.13 25.83
N ASN A 384 13.52 4.37 25.48
CA ASN A 384 14.91 4.65 25.86
C ASN A 384 15.79 5.04 24.67
N LYS A 385 15.58 6.28 24.17
CA LYS A 385 16.39 6.87 23.09
C LYS A 385 17.90 6.88 23.38
N LYS A 386 18.28 7.14 24.63
CA LYS A 386 19.69 7.19 25.07
C LYS A 386 20.38 5.84 24.91
N ASP A 387 19.77 4.76 25.39
CA ASP A 387 20.33 3.41 25.32
C ASP A 387 20.52 2.94 23.87
N LYS A 388 19.61 3.31 22.95
CA LYS A 388 19.77 2.99 21.52
C LYS A 388 20.95 3.72 20.88
N ILE A 389 21.11 5.01 21.15
CA ILE A 389 22.25 5.79 20.64
C ILE A 389 23.56 5.23 21.23
N ASP A 390 23.57 4.92 22.53
CA ASP A 390 24.71 4.31 23.19
C ASP A 390 25.06 2.94 22.59
N ARG A 391 24.06 2.12 22.25
CA ARG A 391 24.24 0.84 21.57
C ARG A 391 24.71 1.01 20.13
N LEU A 392 24.19 1.99 19.41
CA LEU A 392 24.60 2.27 18.03
C LEU A 392 26.08 2.64 17.98
N LEU A 393 26.51 3.50 18.91
CA LEU A 393 27.86 4.04 18.99
C LEU A 393 28.83 3.19 19.82
N GLY A 394 28.35 2.18 20.53
CA GLY A 394 29.14 1.38 21.47
C GLY A 394 30.39 0.75 20.82
N SER A 395 30.30 0.32 19.55
CA SER A 395 31.44 -0.22 18.80
C SER A 395 32.51 0.82 18.39
N TYR A 396 32.22 2.11 18.57
CA TYR A 396 33.09 3.22 18.21
C TYR A 396 33.69 3.94 19.41
N LYS A 397 33.24 3.62 20.64
CA LYS A 397 33.79 4.22 21.86
C LYS A 397 35.25 3.74 22.09
N PRO A 398 36.14 4.60 22.63
CA PRO A 398 35.87 5.98 23.05
C PRO A 398 35.72 6.96 21.89
N LEU A 399 34.74 7.87 21.99
CA LEU A 399 34.47 8.93 21.03
C LEU A 399 34.77 10.29 21.68
N SER A 400 35.76 11.01 21.16
CA SER A 400 36.07 12.39 21.55
C SER A 400 35.31 13.41 20.71
N MET A 401 35.00 13.06 19.45
CA MET A 401 34.19 13.88 18.56
C MET A 401 32.78 14.11 19.13
N ALA A 402 32.21 15.28 18.88
CA ALA A 402 30.86 15.60 19.33
C ALA A 402 29.82 14.79 18.53
N VAL A 403 28.78 14.31 19.21
CA VAL A 403 27.65 13.63 18.55
C VAL A 403 26.40 14.47 18.73
N HIS A 404 25.80 14.84 17.61
CA HIS A 404 24.58 15.63 17.54
C HIS A 404 23.45 14.81 16.94
N PHE A 405 22.26 14.91 17.51
CA PHE A 405 21.08 14.18 17.07
C PHE A 405 19.98 15.16 16.69
N PHE A 406 19.67 15.21 15.39
CA PHE A 406 18.66 16.08 14.80
C PHE A 406 17.66 15.22 14.03
N PRO A 407 16.60 14.73 14.68
CA PRO A 407 15.65 13.82 14.05
C PRO A 407 14.83 14.57 13.00
N LEU A 408 15.18 14.43 11.72
CA LEU A 408 14.51 15.09 10.61
C LEU A 408 13.65 14.08 9.85
N ASP A 409 12.36 14.07 10.14
CA ASP A 409 11.36 13.27 9.41
C ASP A 409 10.24 14.21 9.03
N THR A 410 10.09 14.38 7.72
CA THR A 410 9.11 15.26 7.11
C THR A 410 7.73 14.62 7.08
N GLY A 411 7.59 13.36 7.50
CA GLY A 411 6.32 12.65 7.53
C GLY A 411 5.28 13.29 8.45
N ILE A 412 4.00 13.11 8.11
CA ILE A 412 2.88 13.61 8.89
C ILE A 412 2.93 13.05 10.32
N ASN A 413 2.87 13.95 11.30
CA ASN A 413 2.93 13.57 12.70
C ASN A 413 1.56 13.10 13.23
N VAL A 414 1.55 12.38 14.36
CA VAL A 414 0.31 11.86 14.95
C VAL A 414 -0.74 12.96 15.25
N ASN A 415 -0.31 14.20 15.55
CA ASN A 415 -1.23 15.30 15.83
C ASN A 415 -1.83 15.92 14.55
N GLU A 416 -1.17 15.77 13.40
CA GLU A 416 -1.62 16.24 12.09
C GLU A 416 -2.58 15.27 11.39
N ILE A 417 -2.65 14.01 11.84
CA ILE A 417 -3.55 13.00 11.26
C ILE A 417 -5.02 13.41 11.35
N LEU A 418 -5.47 13.97 12.48
CA LEU A 418 -6.87 14.39 12.62
C LEU A 418 -7.22 15.54 11.64
N PRO A 419 -6.46 16.66 11.61
CA PRO A 419 -6.66 17.70 10.59
C PRO A 419 -6.59 17.18 9.16
N LEU A 420 -5.73 16.20 8.87
CA LEU A 420 -5.62 15.58 7.54
C LEU A 420 -6.91 14.84 7.17
N ILE A 421 -7.46 14.03 8.10
CA ILE A 421 -8.73 13.32 7.89
C ILE A 421 -9.88 14.31 7.71
N GLU A 422 -9.90 15.41 8.47
CA GLU A 422 -10.91 16.46 8.33
C GLU A 422 -10.85 17.12 6.93
N GLN A 423 -9.66 17.37 6.39
CA GLN A 423 -9.48 17.89 5.03
C GLN A 423 -9.94 16.89 3.95
N MET A 424 -9.69 15.60 4.17
CA MET A 424 -10.08 14.52 3.26
C MET A 424 -11.54 14.09 3.41
N SER A 425 -12.26 14.59 4.42
CA SER A 425 -13.52 14.03 4.90
C SER A 425 -13.36 12.66 5.57
N PHE A 426 -14.12 12.44 6.63
CA PHE A 426 -14.07 11.18 7.39
C PHE A 426 -14.54 10.00 6.53
N PRO A 427 -13.87 8.83 6.63
CA PRO A 427 -14.30 7.66 5.89
C PRO A 427 -15.66 7.15 6.38
N SER A 428 -16.51 6.70 5.45
CA SER A 428 -17.89 6.32 5.75
C SER A 428 -18.03 4.99 6.54
N LYS A 429 -17.08 4.05 6.36
CA LYS A 429 -17.15 2.70 6.96
C LYS A 429 -16.06 2.44 8.01
N ALA A 430 -14.79 2.69 7.70
CA ALA A 430 -13.69 2.32 8.60
C ALA A 430 -12.43 3.18 8.47
N LEU A 431 -11.71 3.29 9.60
CA LEU A 431 -10.41 3.93 9.70
C LEU A 431 -9.39 2.94 10.31
N VAL A 432 -8.29 2.69 9.62
CA VAL A 432 -7.19 1.84 10.09
C VAL A 432 -6.01 2.73 10.46
N LEU A 433 -5.53 2.62 11.70
CA LEU A 433 -4.53 3.52 12.27
C LEU A 433 -3.32 2.74 12.84
N PRO A 434 -2.09 3.27 12.71
CA PRO A 434 -0.92 2.74 13.41
C PRO A 434 -1.12 2.71 14.93
N THR A 435 -0.38 1.84 15.60
CA THR A 435 -0.47 1.67 17.07
C THR A 435 -0.18 2.98 17.82
N GLU A 436 0.72 3.82 17.30
CA GLU A 436 1.09 5.12 17.84
C GLU A 436 -0.09 6.10 17.82
N CYS A 437 -0.88 6.08 16.74
CA CYS A 437 -2.07 6.90 16.58
C CYS A 437 -3.18 6.51 17.57
N MET A 438 -3.34 5.21 17.83
CA MET A 438 -4.34 4.71 18.78
C MET A 438 -4.11 5.21 20.21
N ARG A 439 -2.88 5.62 20.56
CA ARG A 439 -2.53 6.20 21.87
C ARG A 439 -2.89 7.68 21.99
N ASN A 440 -3.17 8.38 20.88
CA ASN A 440 -3.45 9.80 20.90
C ASN A 440 -4.92 10.08 21.27
N LYS A 441 -5.15 10.65 22.46
CA LYS A 441 -6.51 10.92 22.97
C LYS A 441 -7.32 11.89 22.11
N MET A 442 -6.70 12.89 21.50
CA MET A 442 -7.41 13.87 20.66
C MET A 442 -7.89 13.21 19.37
N LEU A 443 -7.01 12.46 18.69
CA LEU A 443 -7.36 11.69 17.50
C LEU A 443 -8.47 10.69 17.79
N MET A 444 -8.38 9.96 18.90
CA MET A 444 -9.38 8.95 19.26
C MET A 444 -10.77 9.55 19.52
N LYS A 445 -10.83 10.74 20.13
CA LYS A 445 -12.07 11.50 20.34
C LYS A 445 -12.63 12.09 19.04
N GLY A 446 -11.77 12.67 18.20
CA GLY A 446 -12.17 13.27 16.91
C GLY A 446 -12.67 12.25 15.88
N THR A 447 -12.39 10.96 16.10
CA THR A 447 -12.76 9.86 15.19
C THR A 447 -13.75 8.88 15.84
N GLU A 448 -14.52 9.29 16.86
CA GLU A 448 -15.48 8.42 17.56
C GLU A 448 -16.63 7.92 16.67
N SER A 449 -17.02 8.69 15.67
CA SER A 449 -18.09 8.37 14.72
C SER A 449 -17.74 7.26 13.72
N VAL A 450 -16.46 6.86 13.63
CA VAL A 450 -15.97 5.90 12.63
C VAL A 450 -15.44 4.65 13.32
N LYS A 451 -15.73 3.47 12.72
CA LYS A 451 -15.17 2.19 13.19
C LYS A 451 -13.66 2.17 12.98
N LYS A 452 -12.91 1.90 14.06
CA LYS A 452 -11.45 1.95 14.07
C LYS A 452 -10.81 0.57 14.17
N PHE A 453 -9.73 0.38 13.43
CA PHE A 453 -8.89 -0.81 13.50
C PHE A 453 -7.43 -0.39 13.74
N GLU A 454 -6.72 -1.21 14.48
CA GLU A 454 -5.32 -0.97 14.79
C GLU A 454 -4.42 -1.75 13.81
N LEU A 455 -3.54 -1.02 13.14
CA LEU A 455 -2.46 -1.57 12.34
C LEU A 455 -1.30 -1.96 13.25
N LYS A 456 -1.09 -3.27 13.39
CA LYS A 456 0.04 -3.86 14.12
C LYS A 456 0.91 -4.64 13.17
N HIS A 457 2.22 -4.64 13.45
CA HIS A 457 3.15 -5.54 12.77
C HIS A 457 2.68 -6.99 12.93
N GLU A 458 2.73 -7.77 11.84
CA GLU A 458 2.39 -9.19 11.80
C GLU A 458 0.93 -9.56 12.17
N LYS A 459 0.00 -8.60 12.16
CA LYS A 459 -1.43 -8.87 12.37
C LYS A 459 -2.27 -8.51 11.17
N PHE A 460 -3.20 -9.40 10.83
CA PHE A 460 -4.20 -9.15 9.81
C PHE A 460 -5.33 -8.30 10.37
N VAL A 461 -5.72 -7.30 9.58
CA VAL A 461 -6.94 -6.52 9.80
C VAL A 461 -7.93 -6.94 8.73
N GLN A 462 -9.03 -7.55 9.14
CA GLN A 462 -10.12 -7.92 8.24
C GLN A 462 -11.25 -6.89 8.38
N ILE A 463 -11.58 -6.23 7.27
CA ILE A 463 -12.70 -5.30 7.18
C ILE A 463 -13.75 -5.98 6.31
N LEU A 464 -14.92 -6.23 6.90
CA LEU A 464 -16.06 -6.79 6.19
C LEU A 464 -16.92 -5.62 5.70
N PHE A 465 -17.13 -5.56 4.39
CA PHE A 465 -18.16 -4.71 3.81
C PHE A 465 -19.49 -5.43 4.02
N ALA A 466 -20.44 -4.76 4.68
CA ALA A 466 -21.78 -5.31 4.80
C ALA A 466 -22.44 -5.25 3.42
N ASP A 467 -22.95 -6.38 2.94
CA ASP A 467 -23.78 -6.51 1.74
C ASP A 467 -25.12 -5.80 1.96
N ASN A 468 -25.10 -4.49 2.17
CA ASN A 468 -26.30 -3.71 2.34
C ASN A 468 -26.84 -3.38 0.94
N ASN A 469 -27.74 -4.26 0.47
CA ASN A 469 -28.71 -4.05 -0.62
C ASN A 469 -28.26 -4.04 -2.10
N SER A 470 -26.99 -4.28 -2.44
CA SER A 470 -26.59 -4.44 -3.85
C SER A 470 -26.59 -5.91 -4.29
N THR A 471 -27.72 -6.61 -4.16
CA THR A 471 -27.93 -7.91 -4.86
C THR A 471 -28.18 -7.73 -6.35
N LEU A 472 -28.17 -6.48 -6.84
CA LEU A 472 -28.34 -6.12 -8.24
C LEU A 472 -26.95 -5.87 -8.85
N GLU A 473 -26.50 -6.83 -9.66
CA GLU A 473 -25.38 -6.63 -10.57
C GLU A 473 -25.90 -5.94 -11.84
N ASP A 474 -25.14 -4.96 -12.36
CA ASP A 474 -25.48 -4.36 -13.65
C ASP A 474 -25.03 -5.32 -14.75
N ILE A 475 -25.98 -5.76 -15.55
CA ILE A 475 -25.74 -6.68 -16.66
C ILE A 475 -25.97 -5.92 -17.97
N ILE A 476 -24.97 -5.91 -18.83
CA ILE A 476 -25.08 -5.31 -20.16
C ILE A 476 -25.84 -6.29 -21.06
N ILE A 477 -26.96 -5.84 -21.62
CA ILE A 477 -27.71 -6.61 -22.62
C ILE A 477 -27.08 -6.34 -23.98
N ASN A 478 -26.65 -7.39 -24.66
CA ASN A 478 -26.10 -7.26 -26.01
C ASN A 478 -27.14 -6.61 -26.95
N PRO A 479 -26.75 -5.63 -27.79
CA PRO A 479 -27.68 -4.94 -28.69
C PRO A 479 -28.53 -5.86 -29.56
N ALA A 480 -28.00 -7.02 -29.98
CA ALA A 480 -28.74 -7.99 -30.78
C ALA A 480 -29.93 -8.62 -30.03
N ILE A 481 -29.90 -8.70 -28.70
CA ILE A 481 -31.06 -9.11 -27.89
C ILE A 481 -32.01 -7.92 -27.74
N ALA A 482 -31.46 -6.74 -27.46
CA ALA A 482 -32.25 -5.52 -27.23
C ALA A 482 -33.15 -5.18 -28.42
N ASP A 483 -32.67 -5.35 -29.65
CA ASP A 483 -33.43 -5.12 -30.90
C ASP A 483 -34.66 -6.03 -31.06
N HIS A 484 -34.72 -7.13 -30.33
CA HIS A 484 -35.81 -8.10 -30.40
C HIS A 484 -36.71 -8.11 -29.17
N LEU A 485 -36.40 -7.29 -28.15
CA LEU A 485 -37.24 -7.16 -26.96
C LEU A 485 -38.57 -6.49 -27.33
N LYS A 486 -39.67 -7.13 -26.92
CA LYS A 486 -41.03 -6.58 -27.04
C LYS A 486 -41.61 -6.38 -25.64
N PRO A 487 -41.28 -5.25 -24.98
CA PRO A 487 -41.82 -4.95 -23.66
C PRO A 487 -43.34 -4.80 -23.68
N ILE A 488 -44.00 -5.37 -22.68
CA ILE A 488 -45.41 -5.21 -22.37
C ILE A 488 -45.50 -4.42 -21.05
N GLY A 489 -46.25 -3.31 -21.06
CA GLY A 489 -46.48 -2.51 -19.86
C GLY A 489 -47.33 -3.28 -18.85
N VAL A 490 -46.87 -3.32 -17.60
CA VAL A 490 -47.59 -3.97 -16.48
C VAL A 490 -48.28 -2.93 -15.61
N ASP A 491 -47.63 -1.79 -15.42
CA ASP A 491 -48.16 -0.59 -14.77
C ASP A 491 -47.52 0.67 -15.42
N ASP A 492 -47.82 1.86 -14.89
CA ASP A 492 -47.35 3.13 -15.45
C ASP A 492 -45.82 3.30 -15.44
N GLU A 493 -45.08 2.50 -14.66
CA GLU A 493 -43.62 2.62 -14.48
C GLU A 493 -42.83 1.37 -14.91
N THR A 494 -43.48 0.22 -15.14
CA THR A 494 -42.82 -1.07 -15.32
C THR A 494 -43.22 -1.74 -16.64
N ASN A 495 -42.21 -2.07 -17.44
CA ASN A 495 -42.35 -2.86 -18.67
C ASN A 495 -41.66 -4.22 -18.51
N LEU A 496 -42.32 -5.30 -18.92
CA LEU A 496 -41.76 -6.66 -18.89
C LEU A 496 -41.56 -7.20 -20.30
N ALA A 497 -40.40 -7.79 -20.55
CA ALA A 497 -40.10 -8.54 -21.77
C ALA A 497 -39.41 -9.86 -21.40
N LEU A 498 -39.77 -10.94 -22.09
CA LEU A 498 -39.12 -12.24 -21.92
C LEU A 498 -38.00 -12.38 -22.96
N PHE A 499 -36.80 -12.74 -22.52
CA PHE A 499 -35.67 -13.01 -23.40
C PHE A 499 -34.82 -14.15 -22.87
N ASN A 500 -34.11 -14.82 -23.78
CA ASN A 500 -33.16 -15.86 -23.47
C ASN A 500 -31.79 -15.41 -23.93
N GLY A 501 -30.79 -15.55 -23.07
CA GLY A 501 -29.40 -15.29 -23.44
C GLY A 501 -28.45 -16.02 -22.53
N LYS A 502 -27.21 -16.13 -22.99
CA LYS A 502 -26.12 -16.69 -22.20
C LYS A 502 -25.42 -15.55 -21.47
N ILE A 503 -25.38 -15.63 -20.15
CA ILE A 503 -24.58 -14.72 -19.33
C ILE A 503 -23.10 -15.10 -19.51
N THR A 504 -22.28 -14.13 -19.85
CA THR A 504 -20.82 -14.24 -19.91
C THR A 504 -20.19 -13.13 -19.09
N LEU A 505 -19.26 -13.50 -18.19
CA LEU A 505 -18.45 -12.54 -17.46
C LEU A 505 -17.20 -12.22 -18.28
N LYS A 506 -17.05 -10.96 -18.71
CA LYS A 506 -15.89 -10.49 -19.46
C LYS A 506 -15.41 -9.17 -18.85
N ASP A 507 -14.13 -9.10 -18.52
CA ASP A 507 -13.50 -7.90 -17.93
C ASP A 507 -14.25 -7.37 -16.69
N GLY A 508 -14.76 -8.27 -15.83
CA GLY A 508 -15.49 -7.90 -14.61
C GLY A 508 -16.93 -7.41 -14.84
N GLN A 509 -17.40 -7.38 -16.09
CA GLN A 509 -18.77 -7.02 -16.44
C GLN A 509 -19.53 -8.24 -16.94
N TYR A 510 -20.77 -8.40 -16.47
CA TYR A 510 -21.67 -9.41 -17.00
C TYR A 510 -22.30 -8.88 -18.28
N GLU A 511 -22.17 -9.63 -19.36
CA GLU A 511 -22.86 -9.38 -20.62
C GLU A 511 -23.79 -10.56 -20.90
N ILE A 512 -25.04 -10.28 -21.30
CA ILE A 512 -25.95 -11.31 -21.81
C ILE A 512 -25.91 -11.28 -23.34
N ALA A 513 -25.43 -12.38 -23.93
CA ALA A 513 -25.30 -12.55 -25.38
C ALA A 513 -26.33 -13.57 -25.94
N PRO A 514 -26.68 -13.48 -27.24
CA PRO A 514 -27.60 -14.42 -27.87
C PRO A 514 -27.08 -15.87 -27.80
N CYS A 515 -27.99 -16.83 -27.61
CA CYS A 515 -27.64 -18.24 -27.70
C CYS A 515 -27.41 -18.65 -29.17
N VAL A 516 -26.16 -19.01 -29.52
CA VAL A 516 -25.74 -19.30 -30.91
C VAL A 516 -26.14 -20.71 -31.38
N SER A 517 -26.60 -21.60 -30.48
CA SER A 517 -26.95 -22.98 -30.79
C SER A 517 -28.37 -23.34 -30.35
N ALA A 518 -29.19 -23.86 -31.28
CA ALA A 518 -30.57 -24.28 -31.04
C ALA A 518 -30.71 -25.41 -29.99
N SER A 519 -29.63 -26.13 -29.67
CA SER A 519 -29.61 -27.23 -28.70
C SER A 519 -29.50 -26.80 -27.24
N SER A 520 -29.29 -25.51 -26.95
CA SER A 520 -29.11 -24.98 -25.58
C SER A 520 -30.22 -24.05 -25.11
N CYS A 521 -31.26 -23.83 -25.93
CA CYS A 521 -32.39 -22.98 -25.57
C CYS A 521 -33.60 -23.81 -25.12
N PRO A 522 -34.30 -23.42 -24.03
CA PRO A 522 -35.62 -23.95 -23.76
C PRO A 522 -36.55 -23.65 -24.96
N SER A 523 -37.28 -24.66 -25.43
CA SER A 523 -38.30 -24.51 -26.48
C SER A 523 -39.39 -23.54 -26.01
N LYS A 524 -39.74 -22.55 -26.85
CA LYS A 524 -40.88 -21.60 -26.73
C LYS A 524 -41.56 -21.62 -25.35
N SER A 525 -41.02 -20.90 -24.37
CA SER A 525 -41.74 -20.67 -23.12
C SER A 525 -42.76 -19.56 -23.33
N ARG A 526 -44.03 -19.91 -23.10
CA ARG A 526 -45.11 -18.95 -22.89
C ARG A 526 -45.30 -18.82 -21.39
N MET A 527 -45.13 -17.63 -20.85
CA MET A 527 -45.45 -17.32 -19.46
C MET A 527 -46.75 -16.52 -19.43
N LEU A 528 -47.71 -17.00 -18.65
CA LEU A 528 -48.92 -16.25 -18.34
C LEU A 528 -48.61 -15.35 -17.14
N PHE A 529 -48.99 -14.08 -17.22
CA PHE A 529 -48.85 -13.13 -16.13
C PHE A 529 -50.11 -12.27 -15.99
N GLY A 530 -50.39 -11.85 -14.76
CA GLY A 530 -51.58 -11.07 -14.40
C GLY A 530 -52.34 -11.71 -13.24
N ASN A 531 -53.29 -10.97 -12.67
CA ASN A 531 -54.23 -11.48 -11.67
C ASN A 531 -55.50 -11.94 -12.38
N LEU A 532 -55.98 -13.13 -12.05
CA LEU A 532 -57.22 -13.66 -12.58
C LEU A 532 -58.42 -13.02 -11.87
N ASP A 533 -59.22 -12.21 -12.56
CA ASP A 533 -60.52 -11.77 -12.02
C ASP A 533 -61.52 -12.94 -12.10
N PRO A 534 -62.03 -13.43 -10.95
CA PRO A 534 -62.99 -14.54 -10.94
C PRO A 534 -64.27 -14.26 -11.73
N ASN A 535 -64.73 -13.00 -11.79
CA ASN A 535 -65.95 -12.65 -12.52
C ASN A 535 -65.73 -12.68 -14.02
N GLN A 536 -64.62 -12.09 -14.50
CA GLN A 536 -64.21 -12.15 -15.90
C GLN A 536 -64.01 -13.60 -16.34
N PHE A 537 -63.40 -14.42 -15.48
CA PHE A 537 -63.17 -15.84 -15.78
C PHE A 537 -64.49 -16.61 -15.99
N ILE A 538 -65.53 -16.34 -15.21
CA ILE A 538 -66.85 -16.96 -15.39
C ILE A 538 -67.50 -16.52 -16.71
N GLU A 539 -67.35 -15.25 -17.11
CA GLU A 539 -67.85 -14.77 -18.39
C GLU A 539 -67.15 -15.47 -19.57
N GLU A 540 -65.83 -15.63 -19.50
CA GLU A 540 -65.04 -16.34 -20.50
C GLU A 540 -65.38 -17.84 -20.58
N LEU A 541 -65.71 -18.48 -19.44
CA LEU A 541 -66.23 -19.86 -19.40
C LEU A 541 -67.59 -19.96 -20.11
N LYS A 542 -68.52 -19.03 -19.84
CA LYS A 542 -69.83 -18.97 -20.49
C LYS A 542 -69.72 -18.79 -22.00
N LEU A 543 -68.83 -17.90 -22.47
CA LEU A 543 -68.58 -17.66 -23.89
C LEU A 543 -68.08 -18.91 -24.63
N ARG A 544 -67.39 -19.82 -23.94
CA ARG A 544 -66.90 -21.11 -24.48
C ARG A 544 -67.88 -22.27 -24.30
N GLY A 545 -69.13 -21.97 -23.91
CA GLY A 545 -70.21 -22.95 -23.81
C GLY A 545 -70.27 -23.71 -22.49
N LEU A 546 -69.63 -23.20 -21.43
CA LEU A 546 -69.71 -23.73 -20.07
C LEU A 546 -70.60 -22.82 -19.22
N THR A 547 -71.92 -22.94 -19.38
CA THR A 547 -72.90 -22.01 -18.80
C THR A 547 -73.30 -22.32 -17.36
N ASP A 548 -72.92 -23.50 -16.87
CA ASP A 548 -73.34 -24.07 -15.59
C ASP A 548 -72.32 -23.83 -14.46
N ALA A 549 -71.27 -23.03 -14.72
CA ALA A 549 -70.24 -22.65 -13.76
C ALA A 549 -70.82 -21.73 -12.67
N LYS A 550 -70.59 -22.10 -11.40
CA LYS A 550 -70.97 -21.32 -10.21
C LYS A 550 -69.74 -20.98 -9.37
N LEU A 551 -69.73 -19.76 -8.82
CA LEU A 551 -68.67 -19.23 -7.97
C LEU A 551 -69.07 -19.25 -6.50
N GLU A 552 -68.22 -19.81 -5.67
CA GLU A 552 -68.33 -19.76 -4.22
C GLU A 552 -67.09 -19.09 -3.60
N ILE A 553 -67.32 -18.17 -2.67
CA ILE A 553 -66.29 -17.45 -1.94
C ILE A 553 -66.10 -18.14 -0.60
N VAL A 554 -64.93 -18.74 -0.36
CA VAL A 554 -64.71 -19.61 0.81
C VAL A 554 -63.94 -18.91 1.93
N GLU A 555 -63.01 -18.02 1.62
CA GLU A 555 -62.24 -17.27 2.62
C GLU A 555 -62.16 -15.79 2.25
N ASP A 556 -63.16 -14.98 2.64
CA ASP A 556 -63.14 -13.50 2.65
C ASP A 556 -62.44 -12.85 1.42
N GLY A 557 -62.70 -13.37 0.23
CA GLY A 557 -62.15 -12.86 -1.04
C GLY A 557 -60.72 -13.29 -1.42
N LYS A 558 -60.10 -14.24 -0.71
CA LYS A 558 -58.76 -14.79 -1.03
C LYS A 558 -58.77 -16.16 -1.71
N ARG A 559 -59.89 -16.87 -1.58
CA ARG A 559 -60.10 -18.19 -2.19
C ARG A 559 -61.47 -18.25 -2.84
N TYR A 560 -61.45 -18.57 -4.12
CA TYR A 560 -62.65 -18.76 -4.92
C TYR A 560 -62.70 -20.19 -5.45
N LEU A 561 -63.87 -20.80 -5.36
CA LEU A 561 -64.13 -22.14 -5.89
C LEU A 561 -65.16 -22.01 -7.02
N VAL A 562 -64.78 -22.48 -8.20
CA VAL A 562 -65.68 -22.60 -9.35
C VAL A 562 -66.01 -24.07 -9.53
N TYR A 563 -67.29 -24.41 -9.42
CA TYR A 563 -67.79 -25.76 -9.65
C TYR A 563 -68.84 -25.74 -10.77
N PHE A 564 -68.96 -26.86 -11.47
CA PHE A 564 -69.90 -27.06 -12.56
C PHE A 564 -71.06 -27.93 -12.04
N THR A 565 -72.30 -27.60 -12.38
CA THR A 565 -73.47 -28.34 -11.85
C THR A 565 -73.78 -29.60 -12.63
N GLU A 566 -73.35 -29.69 -13.89
CA GLU A 566 -73.61 -30.83 -14.76
C GLU A 566 -72.43 -31.83 -14.81
N GLU A 567 -71.23 -31.44 -14.36
CA GLU A 567 -70.04 -32.29 -14.32
C GLU A 567 -69.23 -32.15 -13.01
N ASP A 568 -68.60 -33.24 -12.54
CA ASP A 568 -67.69 -33.27 -11.38
C ASP A 568 -66.31 -32.64 -11.72
N SER A 569 -66.32 -31.34 -12.02
CA SER A 569 -65.10 -30.54 -12.21
C SER A 569 -65.05 -29.39 -11.19
N LEU A 570 -63.85 -29.14 -10.65
CA LEU A 570 -63.62 -28.14 -9.61
C LEU A 570 -62.38 -27.31 -9.95
N ILE A 571 -62.52 -25.98 -9.91
CA ILE A 571 -61.41 -25.05 -10.09
C ILE A 571 -61.26 -24.24 -8.81
N GLN A 572 -60.07 -24.30 -8.22
CA GLN A 572 -59.71 -23.50 -7.06
C GLN A 572 -58.81 -22.35 -7.51
N LEU A 573 -59.23 -21.12 -7.24
CA LEU A 573 -58.49 -19.90 -7.49
C LEU A 573 -58.02 -19.32 -6.15
N ASN A 574 -56.71 -19.23 -5.97
CA ASN A 574 -56.05 -18.56 -4.85
C ASN A 574 -55.24 -17.37 -5.39
N ASP A 575 -54.88 -16.42 -4.53
CA ASP A 575 -54.11 -15.21 -4.89
C ASP A 575 -52.92 -15.47 -5.85
N ASN A 576 -52.15 -16.55 -5.64
CA ASN A 576 -50.96 -16.88 -6.45
C ASN A 576 -51.02 -18.26 -7.13
N SER A 577 -52.16 -18.95 -7.14
CA SER A 577 -52.26 -20.28 -7.75
C SER A 577 -53.66 -20.62 -8.23
N THR A 578 -53.73 -21.26 -9.40
CA THR A 578 -54.96 -21.82 -9.97
C THR A 578 -54.82 -23.32 -10.08
N HIS A 579 -55.70 -24.06 -9.42
CA HIS A 579 -55.72 -25.52 -9.45
C HIS A 579 -56.99 -26.01 -10.14
N VAL A 580 -56.85 -26.72 -11.26
CA VAL A 580 -57.96 -27.23 -12.06
C VAL A 580 -58.04 -28.75 -11.91
N VAL A 581 -59.18 -29.25 -11.44
CA VAL A 581 -59.50 -30.68 -11.40
C VAL A 581 -60.66 -30.92 -12.37
N CYS A 582 -60.39 -31.64 -13.45
CA CYS A 582 -61.36 -31.93 -14.50
C CYS A 582 -61.13 -33.34 -15.03
N GLN A 583 -62.21 -34.08 -15.29
CA GLN A 583 -62.16 -35.46 -15.78
C GLN A 583 -62.34 -35.56 -17.32
N ASN A 584 -62.87 -34.51 -17.96
CA ASN A 584 -63.22 -34.50 -19.39
C ASN A 584 -62.19 -33.69 -20.22
N GLU A 585 -61.60 -34.32 -21.24
CA GLU A 585 -60.60 -33.72 -22.14
C GLU A 585 -61.13 -32.51 -22.92
N GLU A 586 -62.40 -32.54 -23.36
CA GLU A 586 -62.99 -31.42 -24.12
C GLU A 586 -63.25 -30.21 -23.21
N MET A 587 -63.72 -30.46 -21.99
CA MET A 587 -63.90 -29.41 -20.98
C MET A 587 -62.56 -28.82 -20.56
N ARG A 588 -61.54 -29.66 -20.37
CA ARG A 588 -60.18 -29.21 -20.04
C ARG A 588 -59.65 -28.21 -21.06
N LYS A 589 -59.83 -28.44 -22.36
CA LYS A 589 -59.41 -27.49 -23.42
C LYS A 589 -60.17 -26.17 -23.33
N LYS A 590 -61.49 -26.22 -23.14
CA LYS A 590 -62.32 -25.00 -22.97
C LYS A 590 -61.92 -24.20 -21.73
N ILE A 591 -61.65 -24.87 -20.60
CA ILE A 591 -61.17 -24.22 -19.36
C ILE A 591 -59.78 -23.62 -19.59
N GLN A 592 -58.88 -24.33 -20.27
CA GLN A 592 -57.55 -23.83 -20.60
C GLN A 592 -57.62 -22.56 -21.47
N ASP A 593 -58.44 -22.56 -22.52
CA ASP A 593 -58.60 -21.41 -23.40
C ASP A 593 -59.28 -20.23 -22.69
N ALA A 594 -60.17 -20.48 -21.73
CA ALA A 594 -60.77 -19.45 -20.88
C ALA A 594 -59.72 -18.84 -19.94
N LEU A 595 -58.89 -19.68 -19.29
CA LEU A 595 -57.81 -19.22 -18.41
C LEU A 595 -56.79 -18.37 -19.19
N VAL A 596 -56.33 -18.86 -20.34
CA VAL A 596 -55.34 -18.14 -21.17
C VAL A 596 -55.85 -16.78 -21.62
N ALA A 597 -57.16 -16.63 -21.89
CA ALA A 597 -57.74 -15.36 -22.28
C ALA A 597 -57.81 -14.33 -21.14
N CYS A 598 -57.80 -14.79 -19.89
CA CYS A 598 -57.83 -13.91 -18.71
C CYS A 598 -56.44 -13.45 -18.27
N PHE A 599 -55.36 -14.01 -18.84
CA PHE A 599 -53.98 -13.62 -18.53
C PHE A 599 -53.32 -12.93 -19.72
N SER A 600 -52.37 -12.06 -19.42
CA SER A 600 -51.46 -11.54 -20.44
C SER A 600 -50.39 -12.58 -20.75
N VAL A 601 -50.05 -12.72 -22.04
CA VAL A 601 -49.11 -13.75 -22.51
C VAL A 601 -47.77 -13.10 -22.84
N LEU A 602 -46.73 -13.46 -22.09
CA LEU A 602 -45.34 -13.22 -22.46
C LEU A 602 -44.85 -14.39 -23.31
N SER A 603 -44.36 -14.12 -24.51
CA SER A 603 -43.83 -15.14 -25.40
C SER A 603 -42.43 -14.78 -25.87
N LEU A 604 -41.53 -15.77 -25.85
CA LEU A 604 -40.24 -15.77 -26.54
C LEU A 604 -40.37 -15.95 -28.05
#